data_AF-A0A8T3V2L7-F1
#
_entry.id   AF-A0A8T3V2L7-F1
#
_cell.length_a   1.000
_cell.length_b   1.000
_cell.length_c   1.000
_cell.angle_alpha   90.00
_cell.angle_beta   90.00
_cell.angle_gamma   90.00
#
_symmetry.space_group_name_H-M   'P 1'
#
loop_
_entity.id
_entity.type
_entity.pdbx_description
1 polymer ?
#
loop_
_entity_poly.entity_id
_entity_poly.type
_entity_poly.pdbx_seq_one_letter_code
_entity_poly.pdbx_strand_id
1 'polypeptide(L)'
;MSKYENKPNIFEDLRSEYENSNCGIYKITNVINNKAYIGQSTDIKTRWNNHKLELKKNIHKNSHLQNAFNKYGEEAFEFRILEETFEENLDNAEEYWINYFDSTNPRKGYNLKYGGNHSKNIEEVQEHINRVRELRRHEAHYFKMRHINDNGGISRLYEMAKENKTQKEASLELNLPQVYITEYLNEQGISGWKELVDDARGFKDDYSIIDEKGGVIFIMDQLVNGKSYKRIADDFNVKSKFIKDYMSFKGIDPDEIKKHISKWAVELELENFGGVNYIKKNLKLGLSLNEISEECKIPVPTLSKYLKEHA
;
A
#
# COMPACT_ATOMS: atom_id res chain seq x y z
N MET A 1 14.67 22.30 2.01
CA MET A 1 15.75 21.62 2.77
C MET A 1 15.08 20.70 3.78
N SER A 2 15.25 19.39 3.61
CA SER A 2 14.52 18.35 4.34
C SER A 2 15.08 18.15 5.75
N LYS A 3 14.21 18.01 6.76
CA LYS A 3 14.51 17.99 8.20
C LYS A 3 15.18 16.69 8.71
N TYR A 4 15.91 15.96 7.87
CA TYR A 4 16.38 14.60 8.19
C TYR A 4 17.90 14.39 8.18
N GLU A 5 18.70 15.43 7.98
CA GLU A 5 20.16 15.31 8.10
C GLU A 5 20.59 15.60 9.55
N ASN A 6 21.27 14.63 10.17
CA ASN A 6 21.87 14.62 11.52
C ASN A 6 21.03 14.04 12.66
N LYS A 7 20.72 12.74 12.58
CA LYS A 7 20.71 11.89 13.79
C LYS A 7 21.94 10.97 13.78
N PRO A 8 22.66 10.78 14.90
CA PRO A 8 23.79 9.86 14.98
C PRO A 8 23.37 8.42 14.61
N ASN A 9 24.20 7.74 13.83
CA ASN A 9 23.94 6.42 13.28
C ASN A 9 24.21 5.31 14.30
N ILE A 10 23.32 5.18 15.28
CA ILE A 10 23.35 4.09 16.28
C ILE A 10 23.21 2.69 15.63
N PHE A 11 22.78 2.64 14.37
CA PHE A 11 22.51 1.42 13.62
C PHE A 11 23.74 0.89 12.86
N GLU A 12 24.74 1.72 12.54
CA GLU A 12 26.00 1.26 11.93
C GLU A 12 26.86 0.47 12.93
N ASP A 13 26.90 0.91 14.19
CA ASP A 13 27.67 0.24 15.25
C ASP A 13 27.05 -1.13 15.59
N LEU A 14 25.73 -1.21 15.74
CA LEU A 14 24.99 -2.47 15.98
C LEU A 14 25.11 -3.46 14.80
N ARG A 15 25.26 -2.96 13.57
CA ARG A 15 25.35 -3.78 12.37
C ARG A 15 26.68 -4.53 12.25
N SER A 16 27.78 -3.93 12.74
CA SER A 16 29.09 -4.62 12.75
C SER A 16 29.18 -5.73 13.80
N GLU A 17 28.43 -5.63 14.91
CA GLU A 17 28.24 -6.71 15.88
C GLU A 17 27.32 -7.81 15.34
N TYR A 18 26.28 -7.46 14.56
CA TYR A 18 25.31 -8.41 14.01
C TYR A 18 25.85 -9.24 12.83
N GLU A 19 26.60 -8.62 11.89
CA GLU A 19 27.14 -9.31 10.71
C GLU A 19 28.24 -10.34 11.04
N ASN A 20 28.77 -10.33 12.28
CA ASN A 20 29.75 -11.32 12.76
C ASN A 20 29.20 -12.36 13.74
N SER A 21 27.90 -12.32 14.07
CA SER A 21 27.33 -13.23 15.04
C SER A 21 26.76 -14.47 14.36
N ASN A 22 27.53 -15.58 14.31
CA ASN A 22 26.98 -16.91 13.98
C ASN A 22 26.09 -17.45 15.12
N CYS A 23 25.44 -16.58 15.90
CA CYS A 23 24.68 -16.90 17.10
C CYS A 23 23.20 -17.11 16.75
N GLY A 24 22.60 -18.19 17.24
CA GLY A 24 21.18 -18.44 17.02
C GLY A 24 20.74 -19.90 17.16
N ILE A 25 19.61 -20.19 16.53
CA ILE A 25 18.90 -21.48 16.57
C ILE A 25 19.06 -22.21 15.24
N TYR A 26 19.34 -23.51 15.31
CA TYR A 26 19.44 -24.39 14.16
C TYR A 26 18.55 -25.63 14.31
N LYS A 27 18.33 -26.30 13.19
CA LYS A 27 17.57 -27.53 13.06
C LYS A 27 18.37 -28.59 12.33
N ILE A 28 18.36 -29.81 12.86
CA ILE A 28 18.84 -31.02 12.19
C ILE A 28 17.62 -31.88 11.85
N THR A 29 17.33 -32.07 10.57
CA THR A 29 16.14 -32.79 10.11
C THR A 29 16.54 -34.12 9.50
N ASN A 30 15.91 -35.21 9.92
CA ASN A 30 15.97 -36.45 9.17
C ASN A 30 14.94 -36.39 8.04
N VAL A 31 15.39 -36.31 6.78
CA VAL A 31 14.50 -36.08 5.63
C VAL A 31 13.65 -37.30 5.26
N ILE A 32 13.97 -38.49 5.78
CA ILE A 32 13.21 -39.72 5.52
C ILE A 32 11.92 -39.76 6.36
N ASN A 33 11.96 -39.27 7.59
CA ASN A 33 10.83 -39.34 8.53
C ASN A 33 10.38 -37.97 9.08
N ASN A 34 11.00 -36.89 8.62
CA ASN A 34 10.74 -35.50 9.02
C ASN A 34 10.95 -35.19 10.50
N LYS A 35 11.60 -36.07 11.27
CA LYS A 35 11.91 -35.78 12.66
C LYS A 35 13.00 -34.73 12.78
N ALA A 36 12.84 -33.83 13.75
CA ALA A 36 13.74 -32.70 13.97
C ALA A 36 14.47 -32.76 15.31
N TYR A 37 15.73 -32.31 15.31
CA TYR A 37 16.45 -31.86 16.50
C TYR A 37 16.62 -30.33 16.39
N ILE A 38 16.26 -29.61 17.45
CA ILE A 38 16.45 -28.17 17.58
C ILE A 38 17.61 -27.93 18.55
N GLY A 39 18.50 -27.01 18.20
CA GLY A 39 19.58 -26.62 19.10
C GLY A 39 19.94 -25.15 18.95
N GLN A 40 20.54 -24.60 19.99
CA GLN A 40 21.10 -23.24 20.00
C GLN A 40 22.63 -23.22 20.05
N SER A 41 23.24 -22.11 19.64
CA SER A 41 24.66 -21.84 19.89
C SER A 41 24.99 -20.37 19.64
N THR A 42 26.00 -19.85 20.35
CA THR A 42 26.67 -18.58 20.02
C THR A 42 27.58 -18.69 18.79
N ASP A 43 27.92 -19.91 18.35
CA ASP A 43 28.59 -20.19 17.08
C ASP A 43 28.03 -21.47 16.44
N ILE A 44 27.00 -21.29 15.62
CA ILE A 44 26.28 -22.37 14.93
C ILE A 44 27.23 -23.20 14.04
N LYS A 45 28.19 -22.56 13.35
CA LYS A 45 29.08 -23.26 12.41
C LYS A 45 29.97 -24.26 13.14
N THR A 46 30.60 -23.82 14.23
CA THR A 46 31.40 -24.71 15.08
C THR A 46 30.53 -25.80 15.70
N ARG A 47 29.32 -25.45 16.17
CA ARG A 47 28.40 -26.42 16.77
C ARG A 47 27.95 -27.52 15.79
N TRP A 48 27.72 -27.19 14.53
CA TRP A 48 27.39 -28.14 13.47
C TRP A 48 28.52 -29.13 13.20
N ASN A 49 29.75 -28.64 13.12
CA ASN A 49 30.92 -29.50 12.92
C ASN A 49 31.08 -30.49 14.10
N ASN A 50 30.87 -30.02 15.32
CA ASN A 50 30.88 -30.88 16.51
C ASN A 50 29.79 -31.95 16.44
N HIS A 51 28.55 -31.58 16.09
CA HIS A 51 27.45 -32.55 15.89
C HIS A 51 27.82 -33.63 14.86
N LYS A 52 28.29 -33.23 13.68
CA LYS A 52 28.67 -34.18 12.62
C LYS A 52 29.80 -35.11 13.09
N LEU A 53 30.81 -34.57 13.75
CA LEU A 53 31.94 -35.35 14.27
C LEU A 53 31.48 -36.35 15.34
N GLU A 54 30.70 -35.91 16.31
CA GLU A 54 30.16 -36.75 17.38
C GLU A 54 29.29 -37.88 16.84
N LEU A 55 28.40 -37.57 15.88
CA LEU A 55 27.52 -38.54 15.24
C LEU A 55 28.32 -39.58 14.43
N LYS A 56 29.33 -39.15 13.66
CA LYS A 56 30.23 -40.05 12.92
C LYS A 56 31.06 -40.96 13.82
N LYS A 57 31.50 -40.44 14.96
CA LYS A 57 32.29 -41.19 15.95
C LYS A 57 31.42 -42.04 16.89
N ASN A 58 30.10 -41.98 16.75
CA ASN A 58 29.14 -42.70 17.59
C ASN A 58 29.24 -42.34 19.08
N ILE A 59 29.52 -41.07 19.39
CA ILE A 59 29.68 -40.54 20.75
C ILE A 59 28.72 -39.38 21.07
N HIS A 60 27.71 -39.16 20.23
CA HIS A 60 26.79 -38.05 20.42
C HIS A 60 25.91 -38.24 21.66
N LYS A 61 25.82 -37.20 22.50
CA LYS A 61 25.10 -37.21 23.78
C LYS A 61 23.60 -37.56 23.68
N ASN A 62 22.98 -37.27 22.53
CA ASN A 62 21.60 -37.66 22.26
C ASN A 62 21.57 -39.04 21.59
N SER A 63 21.28 -40.08 22.37
CA SER A 63 21.24 -41.46 21.90
C SER A 63 20.14 -41.71 20.85
N HIS A 64 19.00 -41.01 20.93
CA HIS A 64 17.92 -41.15 19.94
C HIS A 64 18.36 -40.61 18.57
N LEU A 65 18.98 -39.42 18.55
CA LEU A 65 19.54 -38.86 17.32
C LEU A 65 20.70 -39.72 16.79
N GLN A 66 21.59 -40.20 17.67
CA GLN A 66 22.71 -41.08 17.30
C GLN A 66 22.22 -42.38 16.64
N ASN A 67 21.24 -43.05 17.25
CA ASN A 67 20.67 -44.28 16.71
C ASN A 67 20.00 -44.05 15.35
N ALA A 68 19.31 -42.92 15.18
CA ALA A 68 18.73 -42.56 13.89
C ALA A 68 19.82 -42.29 12.84
N PHE A 69 20.90 -41.59 13.22
CA PHE A 69 22.04 -41.34 12.33
C PHE A 69 22.71 -42.65 11.88
N ASN A 70 22.95 -43.57 12.81
CA ASN A 70 23.51 -44.89 12.50
C ASN A 70 22.58 -45.71 11.59
N LYS A 71 21.26 -45.55 11.74
CA LYS A 71 20.27 -46.29 10.96
C LYS A 71 20.10 -45.76 9.53
N TYR A 72 20.06 -44.44 9.35
CA TYR A 72 19.70 -43.81 8.08
C TYR A 72 20.89 -43.22 7.32
N GLY A 73 22.06 -43.10 7.95
CA GLY A 73 23.27 -42.53 7.34
C GLY A 73 23.27 -40.99 7.32
N GLU A 74 24.45 -40.40 7.07
CA GLU A 74 24.67 -38.95 7.09
C GLU A 74 23.80 -38.20 6.07
N GLU A 75 23.69 -38.74 4.87
CA GLU A 75 22.94 -38.12 3.75
C GLU A 75 21.43 -37.97 4.05
N ALA A 76 20.91 -38.69 5.04
CA ALA A 76 19.53 -38.56 5.48
C ALA A 76 19.30 -37.35 6.41
N PHE A 77 20.34 -36.58 6.77
CA PHE A 77 20.26 -35.49 7.72
C PHE A 77 20.64 -34.14 7.13
N GLU A 78 19.73 -33.19 7.27
CA GLU A 78 19.90 -31.82 6.79
C GLU A 78 20.06 -30.84 7.96
N PHE A 79 21.02 -29.93 7.86
CA PHE A 79 21.31 -28.89 8.84
C PHE A 79 20.85 -27.53 8.28
N ARG A 80 20.02 -26.80 9.04
CA ARG A 80 19.51 -25.48 8.64
C ARG A 80 19.52 -24.50 9.82
N ILE A 81 19.79 -23.24 9.55
CA ILE A 81 19.57 -22.14 10.51
C ILE A 81 18.08 -21.82 10.52
N LEU A 82 17.49 -21.70 11.70
CA LEU A 82 16.10 -21.28 11.90
C LEU A 82 15.98 -19.80 12.24
N GLU A 83 16.91 -19.30 13.04
CA GLU A 83 16.89 -17.94 13.57
C GLU A 83 18.30 -17.52 13.97
N GLU A 84 18.73 -16.33 13.54
CA GLU A 84 19.91 -15.66 14.08
C GLU A 84 19.44 -14.71 15.17
N THR A 85 20.09 -14.73 16.33
CA THR A 85 19.68 -13.92 17.49
C THR A 85 20.86 -13.70 18.43
N PHE A 86 20.71 -12.78 19.38
CA PHE A 86 21.73 -12.52 20.41
C PHE A 86 21.73 -13.60 21.50
N GLU A 87 22.86 -13.71 22.21
CA GLU A 87 23.08 -14.75 23.23
C GLU A 87 21.99 -14.72 24.32
N GLU A 88 21.59 -13.53 24.77
CA GLU A 88 20.56 -13.33 25.79
C GLU A 88 19.17 -13.85 25.40
N ASN A 89 18.93 -14.10 24.11
CA ASN A 89 17.66 -14.58 23.58
C ASN A 89 17.65 -16.07 23.24
N LEU A 90 18.81 -16.74 23.27
CA LEU A 90 18.95 -18.12 22.79
C LEU A 90 17.97 -19.07 23.49
N ASP A 91 17.93 -19.06 24.82
CA ASP A 91 17.10 -20.00 25.59
C ASP A 91 15.60 -19.89 25.21
N ASN A 92 15.09 -18.67 25.12
CA ASN A 92 13.69 -18.44 24.76
C ASN A 92 13.39 -18.85 23.31
N ALA A 93 14.33 -18.56 22.39
CA ALA A 93 14.18 -18.92 20.99
C ALA A 93 14.25 -20.44 20.79
N GLU A 94 15.16 -21.15 21.48
CA GLU A 94 15.26 -22.61 21.44
C GLU A 94 13.98 -23.27 21.96
N GLU A 95 13.46 -22.79 23.10
CA GLU A 95 12.19 -23.28 23.67
C GLU A 95 11.03 -23.11 22.69
N TYR A 96 10.90 -21.93 22.07
CA TYR A 96 9.87 -21.67 21.06
C TYR A 96 9.96 -22.66 19.89
N TRP A 97 11.14 -22.85 19.31
CA TRP A 97 11.30 -23.72 18.15
C TRP A 97 11.14 -25.21 18.51
N ILE A 98 11.58 -25.63 19.69
CA ILE A 98 11.32 -26.99 20.20
C ILE A 98 9.82 -27.25 20.28
N ASN A 99 9.04 -26.29 20.80
CA ASN A 99 7.59 -26.37 20.92
C ASN A 99 6.90 -26.34 19.54
N TYR A 100 7.29 -25.41 18.67
CA TYR A 100 6.74 -25.26 17.33
C TYR A 100 6.85 -26.55 16.51
N PHE A 101 8.00 -27.23 16.59
CA PHE A 101 8.22 -28.49 15.90
C PHE A 101 7.77 -29.72 16.69
N ASP A 102 7.29 -29.56 17.93
CA ASP A 102 6.97 -30.65 18.86
C ASP A 102 8.14 -31.67 18.93
N SER A 103 9.36 -31.16 19.00
CA SER A 103 10.57 -31.96 18.79
C SER A 103 10.96 -32.84 19.98
N THR A 104 10.28 -32.69 21.11
CA THR A 104 10.35 -33.60 22.26
C THR A 104 9.51 -34.86 22.09
N ASN A 105 8.50 -34.82 21.21
CA ASN A 105 7.70 -35.98 20.88
C ASN A 105 8.54 -36.97 20.06
N PRO A 106 8.80 -38.21 20.53
CA PRO A 106 9.67 -39.16 19.83
C PRO A 106 9.18 -39.55 18.42
N ARG A 107 7.91 -39.28 18.09
CA ARG A 107 7.37 -39.46 16.74
C ARG A 107 7.72 -38.32 15.79
N LYS A 108 8.04 -37.12 16.30
CA LYS A 108 8.27 -35.90 15.53
C LYS A 108 9.65 -35.27 15.73
N GLY A 109 10.40 -35.68 16.74
CA GLY A 109 11.73 -35.13 16.95
C GLY A 109 12.65 -35.96 17.84
N TYR A 110 13.81 -35.35 18.11
CA TYR A 110 14.92 -35.97 18.81
C TYR A 110 15.25 -35.26 20.13
N ASN A 111 14.74 -34.06 20.41
CA ASN A 111 15.04 -33.33 21.64
C ASN A 111 14.61 -34.14 22.87
N LEU A 112 15.49 -34.25 23.87
CA LEU A 112 15.22 -35.05 25.08
C LEU A 112 14.45 -34.26 26.15
N LYS A 113 14.56 -32.93 26.11
CA LYS A 113 13.89 -31.97 26.99
C LYS A 113 13.64 -30.69 26.20
N TYR A 114 12.67 -29.90 26.65
CA TYR A 114 12.63 -28.46 26.35
C TYR A 114 13.91 -27.86 26.96
N GLY A 115 14.68 -27.07 26.20
CA GLY A 115 15.90 -26.45 26.72
C GLY A 115 15.63 -25.64 28.00
N GLY A 116 16.63 -25.50 28.88
CA GLY A 116 16.60 -24.59 30.03
C GLY A 116 15.69 -25.00 31.21
N ASN A 117 16.15 -24.77 32.44
CA ASN A 117 15.39 -25.02 33.67
C ASN A 117 14.35 -23.90 33.91
N HIS A 118 13.09 -24.31 34.02
CA HIS A 118 11.96 -23.66 34.72
C HIS A 118 11.38 -22.30 34.24
N SER A 119 10.13 -22.42 33.78
CA SER A 119 8.94 -21.59 34.01
C SER A 119 8.98 -20.11 33.60
N LYS A 120 8.40 -19.81 32.43
CA LYS A 120 7.81 -18.49 32.16
C LYS A 120 6.38 -18.58 31.64
N ASN A 121 5.64 -17.53 31.97
CA ASN A 121 4.21 -17.36 31.75
C ASN A 121 3.89 -17.46 30.24
N ILE A 122 2.90 -18.27 29.88
CA ILE A 122 2.41 -18.45 28.48
C ILE A 122 2.11 -17.09 27.81
N GLU A 123 1.70 -16.11 28.60
CA GLU A 123 1.40 -14.75 28.14
C GLU A 123 2.66 -13.99 27.67
N GLU A 124 3.78 -14.11 28.39
CA GLU A 124 5.06 -13.49 28.01
C GLU A 124 5.63 -14.11 26.74
N VAL A 125 5.47 -15.43 26.58
CA VAL A 125 5.85 -16.17 25.37
C VAL A 125 5.00 -15.70 24.19
N GLN A 126 3.69 -15.55 24.37
CA GLN A 126 2.79 -15.10 23.33
C GLN A 126 3.09 -13.65 22.90
N GLU A 127 3.39 -12.77 23.84
CA GLU A 127 3.83 -11.41 23.56
C GLU A 127 5.17 -11.38 22.82
N HIS A 128 6.13 -12.21 23.22
CA HIS A 128 7.42 -12.30 22.55
C HIS A 128 7.26 -12.78 21.09
N ILE A 129 6.45 -13.81 20.85
CA ILE A 129 6.11 -14.28 19.50
C ILE A 129 5.50 -13.15 18.67
N ASN A 130 4.60 -12.36 19.25
CA ASN A 130 3.99 -11.23 18.56
C ASN A 130 5.02 -10.13 18.26
N ARG A 131 5.92 -9.82 19.20
CA ARG A 131 7.03 -8.86 18.99
C ARG A 131 7.98 -9.31 17.89
N VAL A 132 8.40 -10.58 17.87
CA VAL A 132 9.27 -11.11 16.81
C VAL A 132 8.57 -11.12 15.45
N ARG A 133 7.27 -11.44 15.40
CA ARG A 133 6.48 -11.34 14.17
C ARG A 133 6.34 -9.90 13.68
N GLU A 134 6.12 -8.95 14.58
CA GLU A 134 6.11 -7.51 14.28
C GLU A 134 7.47 -7.06 13.73
N LEU A 135 8.57 -7.41 14.40
CA LEU A 135 9.92 -7.06 13.95
C LEU A 135 10.25 -7.64 12.58
N ARG A 136 9.97 -8.93 12.34
CA ARG A 136 10.16 -9.54 11.01
C ARG A 136 9.30 -8.88 9.94
N ARG A 137 8.07 -8.49 10.26
CA ARG A 137 7.21 -7.72 9.34
C ARG A 137 7.83 -6.34 9.05
N HIS A 138 8.34 -5.67 10.08
CA HIS A 138 8.95 -4.35 9.97
C HIS A 138 10.27 -4.39 9.18
N GLU A 139 11.14 -5.37 9.43
CA GLU A 139 12.38 -5.58 8.68
C GLU A 139 12.11 -5.97 7.24
N ALA A 140 11.17 -6.90 7.00
CA ALA A 140 10.77 -7.24 5.65
C ALA A 140 10.23 -6.01 4.91
N HIS A 141 9.40 -5.20 5.56
CA HIS A 141 8.89 -3.96 5.00
C HIS A 141 10.02 -2.95 4.71
N TYR A 142 10.91 -2.71 5.67
CA TYR A 142 12.05 -1.80 5.53
C TYR A 142 13.00 -2.24 4.41
N PHE A 143 13.30 -3.53 4.31
CA PHE A 143 14.12 -4.11 3.24
C PHE A 143 13.50 -3.87 1.86
N LYS A 144 12.18 -4.08 1.70
CA LYS A 144 11.47 -3.83 0.43
C LYS A 144 11.55 -2.37 0.02
N MET A 145 11.27 -1.46 0.96
CA MET A 145 11.27 -0.02 0.70
C MET A 145 12.66 0.46 0.32
N ARG A 146 13.67 0.05 1.09
CA ARG A 146 15.07 0.36 0.82
C ARG A 146 15.51 -0.17 -0.54
N HIS A 147 15.20 -1.42 -0.87
CA HIS A 147 15.61 -2.01 -2.15
C HIS A 147 15.03 -1.24 -3.34
N ILE A 148 13.77 -0.83 -3.29
CA ILE A 148 13.17 0.00 -4.34
C ILE A 148 13.83 1.39 -4.38
N ASN A 149 14.09 2.02 -3.22
CA ASN A 149 14.77 3.31 -3.13
C ASN A 149 16.22 3.28 -3.65
N ASP A 150 16.98 2.24 -3.31
CA ASP A 150 18.36 2.02 -3.78
C ASP A 150 18.40 1.81 -5.30
N ASN A 151 17.28 1.39 -5.92
CA ASN A 151 17.09 1.29 -7.35
C ASN A 151 16.41 2.53 -7.97
N GLY A 152 16.50 3.70 -7.33
CA GLY A 152 15.97 4.97 -7.85
C GLY A 152 14.54 5.30 -7.44
N GLY A 153 13.92 4.47 -6.59
CA GLY A 153 12.68 4.76 -5.91
C GLY A 153 11.51 5.04 -6.86
N ILE A 154 10.62 5.93 -6.41
CA ILE A 154 9.43 6.30 -7.18
C ILE A 154 9.77 6.85 -8.58
N SER A 155 10.85 7.64 -8.70
CA SER A 155 11.29 8.21 -9.99
C SER A 155 11.60 7.13 -11.01
N ARG A 156 12.28 6.05 -10.60
CA ARG A 156 12.57 4.92 -11.50
C ARG A 156 11.28 4.21 -11.93
N LEU A 157 10.33 4.03 -11.02
CA LEU A 157 9.03 3.44 -11.37
C LEU A 157 8.27 4.29 -12.39
N TYR A 158 8.33 5.62 -12.27
CA TYR A 158 7.77 6.55 -13.28
C TYR A 158 8.45 6.43 -14.64
N GLU A 159 9.77 6.27 -14.69
CA GLU A 159 10.51 6.03 -15.94
C GLU A 159 10.08 4.71 -16.59
N MET A 160 10.04 3.62 -15.81
CA MET A 160 9.59 2.31 -16.28
C MET A 160 8.15 2.37 -16.83
N ALA A 161 7.27 3.12 -16.18
CA ALA A 161 5.91 3.36 -16.65
C ALA A 161 5.87 4.12 -17.99
N LYS A 162 6.71 5.15 -18.16
CA LYS A 162 6.87 5.89 -19.44
C LYS A 162 7.43 5.02 -20.56
N GLU A 163 8.29 4.06 -20.22
CA GLU A 163 8.83 3.05 -21.13
C GLU A 163 7.79 1.97 -21.52
N ASN A 164 6.55 2.07 -21.04
CA ASN A 164 5.45 1.11 -21.25
C ASN A 164 5.69 -0.26 -20.61
N LYS A 165 6.54 -0.35 -19.58
CA LYS A 165 6.71 -1.59 -18.84
C LYS A 165 5.47 -1.94 -18.02
N THR A 166 5.16 -3.21 -17.99
CA THR A 166 4.21 -3.80 -17.05
C THR A 166 4.82 -3.89 -15.66
N GLN A 167 3.99 -3.96 -14.62
CA GLN A 167 4.46 -4.18 -13.25
C GLN A 167 5.30 -5.46 -13.12
N LYS A 168 4.99 -6.49 -13.93
CA LYS A 168 5.74 -7.73 -13.99
C LYS A 168 7.16 -7.52 -14.52
N GLU A 169 7.33 -6.70 -15.55
CA GLU A 169 8.65 -6.37 -16.10
C GLU A 169 9.47 -5.51 -15.14
N ALA A 170 8.84 -4.52 -14.49
CA ALA A 170 9.47 -3.75 -13.43
C ALA A 170 9.92 -4.63 -12.25
N SER A 171 9.08 -5.57 -11.83
CA SER A 171 9.39 -6.58 -10.80
C SER A 171 10.59 -7.45 -11.15
N LEU A 172 10.70 -7.89 -12.41
CA LEU A 172 11.83 -8.67 -12.88
C LEU A 172 13.13 -7.85 -12.91
N GLU A 173 13.05 -6.60 -13.36
CA GLU A 173 14.23 -5.72 -13.43
C GLU A 173 14.74 -5.31 -12.06
N LEU A 174 13.84 -5.04 -11.11
CA LEU A 174 14.18 -4.73 -9.73
C LEU A 174 14.50 -5.99 -8.90
N ASN A 175 14.40 -7.19 -9.48
CA ASN A 175 14.61 -8.46 -8.82
C ASN A 175 13.81 -8.61 -7.51
N LEU A 176 12.51 -8.31 -7.55
CA LEU A 176 11.64 -8.35 -6.38
C LEU A 176 10.19 -8.74 -6.75
N PRO A 177 9.40 -9.34 -5.85
CA PRO A 177 8.00 -9.67 -6.11
C PRO A 177 7.11 -8.45 -6.45
N GLN A 178 6.21 -8.57 -7.44
CA GLN A 178 5.29 -7.49 -7.84
C GLN A 178 4.52 -6.85 -6.67
N VAL A 179 4.12 -7.66 -5.69
CA VAL A 179 3.40 -7.18 -4.49
C VAL A 179 4.19 -6.11 -3.72
N TYR A 180 5.52 -6.16 -3.72
CA TYR A 180 6.34 -5.15 -3.04
C TYR A 180 6.33 -3.81 -3.77
N ILE A 181 6.19 -3.80 -5.10
CA ILE A 181 5.99 -2.58 -5.87
C ILE A 181 4.61 -1.98 -5.52
N THR A 182 3.58 -2.81 -5.42
CA THR A 182 2.23 -2.34 -5.01
C THR A 182 2.26 -1.74 -3.61
N GLU A 183 2.88 -2.42 -2.64
CA GLU A 183 3.03 -1.92 -1.27
C GLU A 183 3.78 -0.57 -1.24
N TYR A 184 4.89 -0.46 -1.97
CA TYR A 184 5.66 0.77 -2.09
C TYR A 184 4.84 1.93 -2.67
N LEU A 185 4.10 1.67 -3.76
CA LEU A 185 3.25 2.69 -4.39
C LEU A 185 2.16 3.19 -3.44
N ASN A 186 1.53 2.28 -2.68
CA ASN A 186 0.51 2.66 -1.71
C ASN A 186 1.07 3.59 -0.63
N GLU A 187 2.32 3.38 -0.19
CA GLU A 187 3.00 4.28 0.76
C GLU A 187 3.32 5.65 0.15
N GLN A 188 3.50 5.73 -1.17
CA GLN A 188 3.62 7.00 -1.90
C GLN A 188 2.25 7.62 -2.21
N GLY A 189 1.14 7.01 -1.78
CA GLY A 189 -0.22 7.49 -2.04
C GLY A 189 -0.77 7.12 -3.41
N ILE A 190 -0.15 6.17 -4.13
CA ILE A 190 -0.55 5.70 -5.46
C ILE A 190 -1.14 4.30 -5.31
N SER A 191 -2.40 4.09 -5.69
CA SER A 191 -3.16 2.85 -5.44
C SER A 191 -2.64 1.61 -6.20
N GLY A 192 -1.74 1.80 -7.17
CA GLY A 192 -1.04 0.71 -7.86
C GLY A 192 -0.44 1.11 -9.20
N TRP A 193 0.11 0.12 -9.91
CA TRP A 193 0.86 0.34 -11.15
C TRP A 193 0.04 1.03 -12.24
N LYS A 194 -1.26 0.77 -12.30
CA LYS A 194 -2.15 1.40 -13.27
C LYS A 194 -2.21 2.92 -13.06
N GLU A 195 -2.46 3.37 -11.84
CA GLU A 195 -2.50 4.79 -11.49
C GLU A 195 -1.14 5.45 -11.74
N LEU A 196 -0.04 4.77 -11.39
CA LEU A 196 1.31 5.25 -11.71
C LEU A 196 1.49 5.44 -13.23
N VAL A 197 1.06 4.49 -14.06
CA VAL A 197 1.16 4.57 -15.52
C VAL A 197 0.29 5.69 -16.09
N ASP A 198 -0.93 5.83 -15.55
CA ASP A 198 -1.84 6.90 -15.92
C ASP A 198 -1.17 8.26 -15.59
N ASP A 199 -0.70 8.47 -14.37
CA ASP A 199 -0.01 9.70 -13.98
C ASP A 199 1.30 9.94 -14.78
N ALA A 200 2.13 8.92 -14.97
CA ALA A 200 3.41 9.00 -15.68
C ALA A 200 3.27 9.43 -17.15
N ARG A 201 2.15 9.05 -17.78
CA ARG A 201 1.80 9.42 -19.16
C ARG A 201 1.05 10.74 -19.25
N GLY A 202 0.81 11.42 -18.12
CA GLY A 202 -0.03 12.61 -18.06
C GLY A 202 -1.50 12.29 -18.33
N PHE A 203 -1.92 11.04 -18.13
CA PHE A 203 -3.31 10.61 -18.14
C PHE A 203 -3.96 11.18 -16.87
N LYS A 204 -4.48 12.39 -16.99
CA LYS A 204 -5.43 12.94 -16.02
C LYS A 204 -6.65 12.04 -16.05
N ASP A 205 -7.16 11.64 -14.89
CA ASP A 205 -8.48 11.00 -14.86
C ASP A 205 -9.50 11.94 -15.52
N ASP A 206 -10.55 11.36 -16.10
CA ASP A 206 -11.52 12.14 -16.88
C ASP A 206 -12.15 13.28 -16.05
N TYR A 207 -12.14 13.19 -14.71
CA TYR A 207 -12.69 14.20 -13.79
C TYR A 207 -11.75 15.39 -13.60
N SER A 208 -10.45 15.16 -13.51
CA SER A 208 -9.43 16.21 -13.42
C SER A 208 -9.34 17.01 -14.72
N ILE A 209 -9.53 16.35 -15.86
CA ILE A 209 -9.68 17.03 -17.17
C ILE A 209 -10.91 17.95 -17.15
N ILE A 210 -12.04 17.46 -16.63
CA ILE A 210 -13.27 18.25 -16.49
C ILE A 210 -13.06 19.44 -15.53
N ASP A 211 -12.44 19.24 -14.38
CA ASP A 211 -12.17 20.29 -13.38
C ASP A 211 -11.29 21.41 -13.97
N GLU A 212 -10.24 21.09 -14.72
CA GLU A 212 -9.39 22.08 -15.41
C GLU A 212 -10.10 22.85 -16.52
N LYS A 213 -11.14 22.26 -17.11
CA LYS A 213 -12.01 22.92 -18.11
C LYS A 213 -13.11 23.76 -17.47
N GLY A 214 -13.10 23.95 -16.15
CA GLY A 214 -14.06 24.77 -15.41
C GLY A 214 -15.18 23.98 -14.73
N GLY A 215 -15.08 22.64 -14.73
CA GLY A 215 -15.90 21.75 -13.93
C GLY A 215 -17.41 21.86 -14.21
N VAL A 216 -18.20 21.70 -13.14
CA VAL A 216 -19.67 21.79 -13.18
C VAL A 216 -20.15 23.09 -13.84
N ILE A 217 -19.57 24.22 -13.48
CA ILE A 217 -20.02 25.55 -13.94
C ILE A 217 -19.90 25.65 -15.46
N PHE A 218 -18.76 25.24 -16.01
CA PHE A 218 -18.56 25.24 -17.45
C PHE A 218 -19.49 24.24 -18.14
N ILE A 219 -19.67 23.03 -17.58
CA ILE A 219 -20.62 22.05 -18.14
C ILE A 219 -22.04 22.65 -18.20
N MET A 220 -22.49 23.32 -17.13
CA MET A 220 -23.79 23.96 -17.09
C MET A 220 -23.93 25.05 -18.15
N ASP A 221 -22.95 25.94 -18.27
CA ASP A 221 -22.93 26.99 -19.30
C ASP A 221 -23.03 26.40 -20.72
N GLN A 222 -22.27 25.35 -21.03
CA GLN A 222 -22.31 24.72 -22.34
C GLN A 222 -23.65 24.04 -22.65
N LEU A 223 -24.26 23.42 -21.63
CA LEU A 223 -25.58 22.81 -21.78
C LEU A 223 -26.67 23.88 -21.96
N VAL A 224 -26.58 25.01 -21.25
CA VAL A 224 -27.45 26.20 -21.43
C VAL A 224 -27.35 26.72 -22.86
N ASN A 225 -26.14 26.75 -23.42
CA ASN A 225 -25.87 27.08 -24.82
C ASN A 225 -26.24 25.97 -25.83
N GLY A 226 -26.97 24.93 -25.40
CA GLY A 226 -27.54 23.91 -26.26
C GLY A 226 -26.59 22.77 -26.66
N LYS A 227 -25.39 22.67 -26.08
CA LYS A 227 -24.53 21.50 -26.31
C LYS A 227 -25.11 20.26 -25.62
N SER A 228 -24.91 19.10 -26.23
CA SER A 228 -25.21 17.81 -25.59
C SER A 228 -24.04 17.34 -24.74
N TYR A 229 -24.30 16.50 -23.73
CA TYR A 229 -23.25 15.83 -22.96
C TYR A 229 -22.20 15.13 -23.84
N LYS A 230 -22.62 14.58 -24.99
CA LYS A 230 -21.70 13.96 -25.95
C LYS A 230 -20.72 14.98 -26.53
N ARG A 231 -21.23 16.12 -27.02
CA ARG A 231 -20.38 17.19 -27.58
C ARG A 231 -19.45 17.79 -26.53
N ILE A 232 -19.92 17.97 -25.30
CA ILE A 232 -19.08 18.46 -24.19
C ILE A 232 -17.96 17.47 -23.89
N ALA A 233 -18.26 16.17 -23.88
CA ALA A 233 -17.24 15.13 -23.69
C ALA A 233 -16.21 15.12 -24.82
N ASP A 234 -16.65 15.27 -26.07
CA ASP A 234 -15.78 15.38 -27.25
C ASP A 234 -14.86 16.61 -27.13
N ASP A 235 -15.39 17.78 -26.72
CA ASP A 235 -14.62 19.02 -26.48
C ASP A 235 -13.56 18.85 -25.36
N PHE A 236 -13.86 18.01 -24.39
CA PHE A 236 -12.96 17.69 -23.27
C PHE A 236 -12.02 16.53 -23.58
N ASN A 237 -12.21 15.86 -24.72
CA ASN A 237 -11.50 14.63 -25.07
C ASN A 237 -11.66 13.52 -24.01
N VAL A 238 -12.86 13.40 -23.43
CA VAL A 238 -13.24 12.37 -22.45
C VAL A 238 -14.38 11.50 -23.00
N LYS A 239 -14.59 10.30 -22.46
CA LYS A 239 -15.75 9.48 -22.90
C LYS A 239 -17.06 10.09 -22.43
N SER A 240 -18.11 10.06 -23.27
CA SER A 240 -19.39 10.72 -22.97
C SER A 240 -20.08 10.28 -21.68
N LYS A 241 -19.80 9.08 -21.17
CA LYS A 241 -20.32 8.60 -19.89
C LYS A 241 -19.77 9.43 -18.71
N PHE A 242 -18.53 9.90 -18.80
CA PHE A 242 -17.85 10.57 -17.69
C PHE A 242 -18.43 11.95 -17.35
N ILE A 243 -18.99 12.68 -18.32
CA ILE A 243 -19.64 13.95 -18.00
C ILE A 243 -20.84 13.72 -17.08
N LYS A 244 -21.63 12.67 -17.32
CA LYS A 244 -22.77 12.34 -16.45
C LYS A 244 -22.31 11.84 -15.09
N ASP A 245 -21.37 10.91 -15.07
CA ASP A 245 -20.85 10.34 -13.82
C ASP A 245 -20.19 11.44 -12.94
N TYR A 246 -19.48 12.40 -13.56
CA TYR A 246 -18.90 13.57 -12.88
C TYR A 246 -19.96 14.47 -12.25
N MET A 247 -21.03 14.80 -12.98
CA MET A 247 -22.12 15.63 -12.45
C MET A 247 -22.80 14.94 -11.26
N SER A 248 -23.08 13.63 -11.38
CA SER A 248 -23.62 12.84 -10.26
C SER A 248 -22.67 12.80 -9.06
N PHE A 249 -21.37 12.66 -9.30
CA PHE A 249 -20.35 12.70 -8.25
C PHE A 249 -20.32 14.05 -7.51
N LYS A 250 -20.53 15.17 -8.22
CA LYS A 250 -20.66 16.51 -7.62
C LYS A 250 -22.05 16.78 -7.02
N GLY A 251 -22.90 15.76 -6.91
CA GLY A 251 -24.22 15.84 -6.29
C GLY A 251 -25.32 16.42 -7.18
N ILE A 252 -25.12 16.43 -8.49
CA ILE A 252 -26.07 17.00 -9.45
C ILE A 252 -26.64 15.89 -10.33
N ASP A 253 -27.95 15.72 -10.29
CA ASP A 253 -28.65 14.75 -11.14
C ASP A 253 -28.72 15.26 -12.59
N PRO A 254 -28.00 14.63 -13.55
CA PRO A 254 -27.94 15.08 -14.94
C PRO A 254 -29.29 15.10 -15.65
N ASP A 255 -30.24 14.28 -15.22
CA ASP A 255 -31.57 14.19 -15.84
C ASP A 255 -32.53 15.25 -15.26
N GLU A 256 -32.31 15.73 -14.04
CA GLU A 256 -32.98 16.91 -13.48
C GLU A 256 -32.51 18.21 -14.11
N ILE A 257 -31.22 18.33 -14.45
CA ILE A 257 -30.66 19.50 -15.14
C ILE A 257 -31.44 19.76 -16.42
N LYS A 258 -31.62 18.75 -17.27
CA LYS A 258 -32.32 18.89 -18.55
C LYS A 258 -33.73 19.46 -18.41
N LYS A 259 -34.42 19.15 -17.30
CA LYS A 259 -35.78 19.65 -17.03
C LYS A 259 -35.78 21.13 -16.62
N HIS A 260 -34.70 21.59 -15.99
CA HIS A 260 -34.60 22.93 -15.40
C HIS A 260 -33.62 23.86 -16.14
N ILE A 261 -32.96 23.38 -17.19
CA ILE A 261 -31.85 24.10 -17.81
C ILE A 261 -32.25 25.45 -18.39
N SER A 262 -33.44 25.54 -18.97
CA SER A 262 -33.98 26.80 -19.49
C SER A 262 -34.31 27.78 -18.36
N LYS A 263 -34.65 27.29 -17.16
CA LYS A 263 -34.84 28.14 -15.99
C LYS A 263 -33.48 28.66 -15.50
N TRP A 264 -32.51 27.78 -15.30
CA TRP A 264 -31.17 28.15 -14.82
C TRP A 264 -30.39 29.04 -15.80
N ALA A 265 -30.56 28.84 -17.11
CA ALA A 265 -30.00 29.72 -18.14
C ALA A 265 -30.39 31.18 -17.89
N VAL A 266 -31.68 31.40 -17.65
CA VAL A 266 -32.23 32.74 -17.42
C VAL A 266 -31.76 33.31 -16.08
N GLU A 267 -31.64 32.48 -15.05
CA GLU A 267 -31.12 32.91 -13.75
C GLU A 267 -29.65 33.33 -13.84
N LEU A 268 -28.79 32.53 -14.48
CA LEU A 268 -27.38 32.86 -14.72
C LEU A 268 -27.22 34.14 -15.54
N GLU A 269 -28.02 34.31 -16.59
CA GLU A 269 -28.00 35.50 -17.42
C GLU A 269 -28.42 36.73 -16.60
N LEU A 270 -29.42 36.62 -15.71
CA LEU A 270 -29.78 37.70 -14.77
C LEU A 270 -28.72 37.99 -13.72
N GLU A 271 -28.05 36.97 -13.18
CA GLU A 271 -26.94 37.16 -12.22
C GLU A 271 -25.81 38.00 -12.83
N ASN A 272 -25.53 37.86 -14.13
CA ASN A 272 -24.56 38.73 -14.83
C ASN A 272 -24.95 40.22 -14.84
N PHE A 273 -26.25 40.54 -14.74
CA PHE A 273 -26.73 41.92 -14.61
C PHE A 273 -26.79 42.36 -13.13
N GLY A 274 -26.58 41.47 -12.17
CA GLY A 274 -26.73 41.73 -10.72
C GLY A 274 -27.98 41.11 -10.09
N GLY A 275 -28.56 40.10 -10.75
CA GLY A 275 -29.63 39.25 -10.23
C GLY A 275 -30.91 40.03 -9.89
N VAL A 276 -31.60 39.60 -8.84
CA VAL A 276 -32.86 40.26 -8.41
C VAL A 276 -32.66 41.72 -8.02
N ASN A 277 -31.45 42.07 -7.56
CA ASN A 277 -31.12 43.43 -7.13
C ASN A 277 -31.04 44.40 -8.32
N TYR A 278 -30.55 43.94 -9.47
CA TYR A 278 -30.58 44.72 -10.70
C TYR A 278 -32.01 45.09 -11.09
N ILE A 279 -32.92 44.12 -11.09
CA ILE A 279 -34.32 44.37 -11.44
C ILE A 279 -34.98 45.31 -10.42
N LYS A 280 -34.81 45.05 -9.11
CA LYS A 280 -35.34 45.91 -8.04
C LYS A 280 -34.78 47.34 -8.11
N LYS A 281 -33.51 47.51 -8.46
CA LYS A 281 -32.86 48.83 -8.61
C LYS A 281 -33.41 49.59 -9.81
N ASN A 282 -33.50 48.96 -10.97
CA ASN A 282 -33.99 49.62 -12.19
C ASN A 282 -35.48 49.99 -12.10
N LEU A 283 -36.30 49.14 -11.48
CA LEU A 283 -37.70 49.48 -11.16
C LEU A 283 -37.80 50.73 -10.25
N LYS A 284 -36.92 50.84 -9.24
CA LYS A 284 -36.85 52.04 -8.38
C LYS A 284 -36.40 53.30 -9.13
N LEU A 285 -35.61 53.15 -10.19
CA LEU A 285 -35.17 54.23 -11.06
C LEU A 285 -36.24 54.62 -12.11
N GLY A 286 -37.38 53.94 -12.12
CA GLY A 286 -38.53 54.28 -12.99
C GLY A 286 -38.60 53.50 -14.30
N LEU A 287 -37.67 52.56 -14.56
CA LEU A 287 -37.75 51.69 -15.72
C LEU A 287 -38.91 50.69 -15.58
N SER A 288 -39.58 50.39 -16.68
CA SER A 288 -40.57 49.33 -16.79
C SER A 288 -39.91 47.96 -16.98
N LEU A 289 -40.65 46.88 -16.69
CA LEU A 289 -40.16 45.52 -16.97
C LEU A 289 -39.92 45.28 -18.46
N ASN A 290 -40.61 45.98 -19.37
CA ASN A 290 -40.36 45.90 -20.81
C ASN A 290 -38.96 46.44 -21.16
N GLU A 291 -38.59 47.60 -20.62
CA GLU A 291 -37.27 48.20 -20.88
C GLU A 291 -36.15 47.35 -20.30
N ILE A 292 -36.34 46.81 -19.09
CA ILE A 292 -35.37 45.87 -18.49
C ILE A 292 -35.26 44.60 -19.34
N SER A 293 -36.39 44.08 -19.86
CA SER A 293 -36.44 42.90 -20.73
C SER A 293 -35.67 43.07 -22.03
N GLU A 294 -35.74 44.25 -22.65
CA GLU A 294 -34.97 44.57 -23.86
C GLU A 294 -33.46 44.63 -23.58
N GLU A 295 -33.06 45.20 -22.45
CA GLU A 295 -31.64 45.34 -22.06
C GLU A 295 -30.97 44.00 -21.75
N CYS A 296 -31.62 43.16 -20.94
CA CYS A 296 -31.08 41.84 -20.58
C CYS A 296 -31.48 40.72 -21.55
N LYS A 297 -32.32 41.01 -22.55
CA LYS A 297 -32.87 40.06 -23.53
C LYS A 297 -33.66 38.90 -22.92
N ILE A 298 -34.26 39.11 -21.75
CA ILE A 298 -35.01 38.10 -21.01
C ILE A 298 -36.49 38.45 -21.01
N PRO A 299 -37.40 37.55 -21.44
CA PRO A 299 -38.82 37.87 -21.53
C PRO A 299 -39.44 38.37 -20.21
N VAL A 300 -40.29 39.38 -20.31
CA VAL A 300 -41.03 39.96 -19.16
C VAL A 300 -41.72 38.94 -18.25
N PRO A 301 -42.39 37.88 -18.77
CA PRO A 301 -42.98 36.86 -17.92
C PRO A 301 -41.93 36.15 -17.03
N THR A 302 -40.73 35.96 -17.56
CA THR A 302 -39.63 35.31 -16.83
C THR A 302 -39.04 36.23 -15.78
N LEU A 303 -38.83 37.52 -16.09
CA LEU A 303 -38.43 38.53 -15.12
C LEU A 303 -39.43 38.62 -13.96
N SER A 304 -40.72 38.63 -14.28
CA SER A 304 -41.80 38.70 -13.30
C SER A 304 -41.84 37.48 -12.38
N LYS A 305 -41.58 36.29 -12.92
CA LYS A 305 -41.49 35.04 -12.16
C LYS A 305 -40.26 35.04 -11.25
N TYR A 306 -39.09 35.40 -11.78
CA TYR A 306 -37.84 35.44 -11.01
C TYR A 306 -37.91 36.46 -9.85
N LEU A 307 -38.51 37.63 -10.09
CA LEU A 307 -38.81 38.62 -9.04
C LEU A 307 -39.69 38.07 -7.92
N LYS A 308 -40.68 37.23 -8.23
CA LYS A 308 -41.57 36.60 -7.24
C LYS A 308 -40.87 35.49 -6.46
N GLU A 309 -40.03 34.71 -7.11
CA GLU A 309 -39.27 33.62 -6.48
C GLU A 309 -38.17 34.13 -5.54
N HIS A 310 -37.66 35.35 -5.78
CA HIS A 310 -36.59 36.02 -5.01
C HIS A 310 -37.07 37.32 -4.32
N ALA A 311 -38.39 37.44 -4.10
CA ALA A 311 -39.05 38.62 -3.52
C ALA A 311 -38.66 38.83 -2.07
#